data_AF-A0A6I6R0Q8-F1
#
_entry.id   AF-A0A6I6R0Q8-F1
#
_cell.length_a   1.000
_cell.length_b   1.000
_cell.length_c   1.000
_cell.angle_alpha   90.00
_cell.angle_beta   90.00
_cell.angle_gamma   90.00
#
_symmetry.space_group_name_H-M   'P 1'
#
loop_
_entity.id
_entity.type
_entity.pdbx_description
1 polymer ?
#
loop_
_entity_poly.entity_id
_entity_poly.type
_entity_poly.pdbx_seq_one_letter_code
_entity_poly.pdbx_strand_id
1 'polypeptide(L)'
;MSDYIDDRIEGNFVFLAVRATDGSGRRAGVDLPMDPDELARFEGEQGLMAPSDYRIDGYSKDGIVGRMGFAPFRDDSPLEDVNLLCRAVDAASRSDPHAADKVAAWAECWEVDDPRVLAGVAVRSADIPIHRYSRPRGMDDLQWRGLDPLGRLGASMSEERGLYGALRSGGVADSFDYAGYAYAAREDDDRQMWCSDDGYIVDADLPNMPPLSARGLEDAVAALETGATVMDPADPTNMAVTAAESGRAL
;
A
#
# COMPACT_ATOMS: atom_id res chain seq x y z
N MET A 1 -16.85 32.76 -1.64
CA MET A 1 -16.85 31.60 -2.55
C MET A 1 -15.54 30.91 -2.27
N SER A 2 -15.58 29.96 -1.33
CA SER A 2 -14.39 29.21 -0.91
C SER A 2 -14.27 28.05 -1.86
N ASP A 3 -13.18 27.99 -2.61
CA ASP A 3 -12.84 26.82 -3.41
C ASP A 3 -12.64 25.65 -2.44
N TYR A 4 -13.65 24.79 -2.38
CA TYR A 4 -13.58 23.49 -1.73
C TYR A 4 -12.71 22.65 -2.66
N ILE A 5 -11.40 22.63 -2.41
CA ILE A 5 -10.55 21.58 -2.95
C ILE A 5 -11.11 20.30 -2.31
N ASP A 6 -11.70 19.46 -3.16
CA ASP A 6 -12.20 18.15 -2.82
C ASP A 6 -11.03 17.36 -2.21
N ASP A 7 -11.10 17.01 -0.93
CA ASP A 7 -10.11 16.16 -0.23
C ASP A 7 -10.04 14.73 -0.83
N ARG A 8 -10.73 14.48 -1.96
CA ARG A 8 -10.61 13.27 -2.79
C ARG A 8 -9.29 13.14 -3.56
N ILE A 9 -8.38 14.10 -3.47
CA ILE A 9 -7.04 13.99 -4.10
C ILE A 9 -6.09 13.06 -3.29
N GLU A 10 -6.52 12.52 -2.14
CA GLU A 10 -5.84 11.40 -1.44
C GLU A 10 -6.43 10.01 -1.79
N GLY A 11 -6.82 9.79 -3.05
CA GLY A 11 -7.36 8.50 -3.49
C GLY A 11 -6.30 7.46 -3.82
N ASN A 12 -6.59 6.19 -3.58
CA ASN A 12 -5.81 5.04 -4.06
C ASN A 12 -6.12 4.76 -5.53
N PHE A 13 -5.76 5.72 -6.41
CA PHE A 13 -6.02 5.66 -7.85
C PHE A 13 -4.73 5.52 -8.66
N VAL A 14 -4.88 5.14 -9.93
CA VAL A 14 -3.83 5.19 -10.96
C VAL A 14 -4.44 5.71 -12.25
N PHE A 15 -3.82 6.74 -12.83
CA PHE A 15 -4.10 7.19 -14.19
C PHE A 15 -3.11 6.55 -15.16
N LEU A 16 -3.61 5.84 -16.16
CA LEU A 16 -2.82 5.17 -17.20
C LEU A 16 -3.10 5.75 -18.58
N ALA A 17 -2.06 5.82 -19.40
CA ALA A 17 -2.19 5.93 -20.85
C ALA A 17 -1.95 4.55 -21.46
N VAL A 18 -2.94 4.04 -22.18
CA VAL A 18 -2.86 2.75 -22.89
C VAL A 18 -2.89 2.98 -24.40
N ARG A 19 -2.08 2.22 -25.12
CA ARG A 19 -1.97 2.28 -26.58
C ARG A 19 -2.32 0.93 -27.18
N ALA A 20 -3.22 0.92 -28.16
CA ALA A 20 -3.57 -0.28 -28.91
C ALA A 20 -2.39 -0.83 -29.71
N THR A 21 -2.22 -2.15 -29.77
CA THR A 21 -1.15 -2.85 -30.49
C THR A 21 -1.55 -3.29 -31.91
N ASP A 22 -2.81 -3.06 -32.30
CA ASP A 22 -3.39 -3.36 -33.62
C ASP A 22 -2.80 -2.54 -34.79
N GLY A 23 -1.78 -1.71 -34.54
CA GLY A 23 -1.16 -0.82 -35.53
C GLY A 23 -1.93 0.47 -35.79
N SER A 24 -3.09 0.69 -35.16
CA SER A 24 -3.89 1.91 -35.33
C SER A 24 -3.28 3.14 -34.63
N GLY A 25 -2.40 2.92 -33.65
CA GLY A 25 -1.84 3.98 -32.82
C GLY A 25 -2.85 4.66 -31.89
N ARG A 26 -4.06 4.11 -31.74
CA ARG A 26 -5.08 4.61 -30.82
C ARG A 26 -4.57 4.59 -29.39
N ARG A 27 -4.93 5.62 -28.63
CA ARG A 27 -4.62 5.78 -27.22
C ARG A 27 -5.89 6.05 -26.42
N ALA A 28 -5.96 5.51 -25.22
CA ALA A 28 -7.00 5.83 -24.25
C ALA A 28 -6.37 6.19 -22.90
N GLY A 29 -7.01 7.09 -22.17
CA GLY A 29 -6.73 7.31 -20.75
C GLY A 29 -7.61 6.37 -19.93
N VAL A 30 -7.06 5.81 -18.86
CA VAL A 30 -7.79 4.92 -17.94
C VAL A 30 -7.59 5.44 -16.51
N ASP A 31 -8.69 5.65 -15.80
CA ASP A 31 -8.70 5.99 -14.38
C ASP A 31 -9.09 4.76 -13.57
N LEU A 32 -8.16 4.19 -12.82
CA LEU A 32 -8.40 3.05 -11.92
C LEU A 32 -8.38 3.53 -10.46
N PRO A 33 -9.14 2.91 -9.54
CA PRO A 33 -9.96 1.72 -9.73
C PRO A 33 -11.30 2.01 -10.42
N MET A 34 -11.80 1.03 -11.17
CA MET A 34 -13.16 0.96 -11.72
C MET A 34 -13.88 -0.29 -11.20
N ASP A 35 -15.22 -0.25 -11.20
CA ASP A 35 -16.02 -1.47 -11.05
C ASP A 35 -15.67 -2.48 -12.17
N PRO A 36 -15.59 -3.80 -11.90
CA PRO A 36 -15.24 -4.79 -12.92
C PRO A 36 -16.11 -4.76 -14.17
N ASP A 37 -17.42 -4.53 -14.04
CA ASP A 37 -18.32 -4.48 -15.19
C ASP A 37 -18.11 -3.18 -15.99
N GLU A 38 -17.71 -2.10 -15.32
CA GLU A 38 -17.32 -0.84 -15.96
C GLU A 38 -16.00 -0.98 -16.72
N LEU A 39 -15.00 -1.63 -16.13
CA LEU A 39 -13.73 -1.92 -16.79
C LEU A 39 -13.93 -2.81 -18.02
N ALA A 40 -14.71 -3.88 -17.91
CA ALA A 40 -15.00 -4.78 -19.03
C ALA A 40 -15.74 -4.05 -20.17
N ARG A 41 -16.65 -3.12 -19.84
CA ARG A 41 -17.31 -2.26 -20.84
C ARG A 41 -16.30 -1.33 -21.51
N PHE A 42 -15.45 -0.68 -20.73
CA PHE A 42 -14.39 0.19 -21.26
C PHE A 42 -13.47 -0.57 -22.22
N GLU A 43 -12.97 -1.74 -21.82
CA GLU A 43 -12.13 -2.58 -22.67
C GLU A 43 -12.85 -2.98 -23.96
N GLY A 44 -14.14 -3.32 -23.89
CA GLY A 44 -14.97 -3.61 -25.05
C GLY A 44 -15.14 -2.43 -26.01
N GLU A 45 -15.41 -1.24 -25.47
CA GLU A 45 -15.56 -0.01 -26.25
C GLU A 45 -14.24 0.44 -26.90
N GLN A 46 -13.11 0.20 -26.23
CA GLN A 46 -11.79 0.53 -26.74
C GLN A 46 -11.17 -0.57 -27.61
N GLY A 47 -11.76 -1.78 -27.64
CA GLY A 47 -11.19 -2.94 -28.32
C GLY A 47 -9.88 -3.41 -27.70
N LEU A 48 -9.82 -3.45 -26.37
CA LEU A 48 -8.68 -3.82 -25.53
C LEU A 48 -8.98 -5.10 -24.74
N MET A 49 -9.58 -6.09 -25.40
CA MET A 49 -10.20 -7.25 -24.72
C MET A 49 -9.19 -8.28 -24.21
N ALA A 50 -7.96 -8.25 -24.72
CA ALA A 50 -6.86 -9.07 -24.24
C ALA A 50 -5.65 -8.20 -23.87
N PRO A 51 -4.81 -8.62 -22.90
CA PRO A 51 -3.57 -7.90 -22.58
C PRO A 51 -2.63 -7.72 -23.78
N SER A 52 -2.72 -8.59 -24.79
CA SER A 52 -1.98 -8.45 -26.04
C SER A 52 -2.44 -7.29 -26.92
N ASP A 53 -3.65 -6.78 -26.72
CA ASP A 53 -4.29 -5.76 -27.56
C ASP A 53 -3.80 -4.34 -27.24
N TYR A 54 -3.05 -4.17 -26.15
CA TYR A 54 -2.52 -2.88 -25.71
C TYR A 54 -1.16 -2.95 -25.03
N ARG A 55 -0.58 -1.77 -24.79
CA ARG A 55 0.55 -1.54 -23.90
C ARG A 55 0.27 -0.32 -23.05
N ILE A 56 0.68 -0.34 -21.79
CA ILE A 56 0.72 0.84 -20.93
C ILE A 56 1.93 1.68 -21.37
N ASP A 57 1.69 2.89 -21.91
CA ASP A 57 2.73 3.76 -22.47
C ASP A 57 3.01 5.01 -21.62
N GLY A 58 2.23 5.22 -20.55
CA GLY A 58 2.45 6.25 -19.55
C GLY A 58 1.55 6.08 -18.34
N TYR A 59 1.91 6.74 -17.24
CA TYR A 59 1.12 6.76 -16.01
C TYR A 59 1.36 8.08 -15.25
N SER A 60 0.41 8.48 -14.40
CA SER A 60 0.65 9.56 -13.44
C SER A 60 1.49 9.07 -12.26
N LYS A 61 2.39 9.94 -11.75
CA LYS A 61 3.14 9.70 -10.51
C LYS A 61 2.34 10.05 -9.24
N ASP A 62 1.07 10.38 -9.39
CA ASP A 62 0.15 10.60 -8.28
C ASP A 62 -0.49 9.28 -7.81
N GLY A 63 -1.33 9.36 -6.77
CA GLY A 63 -2.07 8.21 -6.26
C GLY A 63 -1.16 7.09 -5.76
N ILE A 64 -1.49 5.84 -6.09
CA ILE A 64 -0.76 4.66 -5.61
C ILE A 64 0.71 4.67 -6.07
N VAL A 65 0.98 5.10 -7.31
CA VAL A 65 2.35 5.15 -7.85
C VAL A 65 3.22 6.12 -7.04
N GLY A 66 2.68 7.28 -6.71
CA GLY A 66 3.37 8.28 -5.89
C GLY A 66 3.63 7.78 -4.47
N ARG A 67 2.62 7.12 -3.89
CA ARG A 67 2.68 6.60 -2.52
C ARG A 67 3.64 5.43 -2.37
N MET A 68 3.60 4.48 -3.32
CA MET A 68 4.52 3.34 -3.34
C MET A 68 5.95 3.73 -3.75
N GLY A 69 6.13 4.85 -4.45
CA GLY A 69 7.44 5.28 -4.95
C GLY A 69 7.91 4.53 -6.20
N PHE A 70 7.11 3.60 -6.72
CA PHE A 70 7.35 2.88 -7.97
C PHE A 70 6.02 2.58 -8.70
N ALA A 71 6.10 2.17 -9.96
CA ALA A 71 4.93 1.70 -10.70
C ALA A 71 4.75 0.18 -10.47
N PRO A 72 3.67 -0.27 -9.81
CA PRO A 72 3.45 -1.67 -9.46
C PRO A 72 2.87 -2.48 -10.64
N PHE A 73 3.40 -2.25 -11.85
CA PHE A 73 2.97 -2.87 -13.10
C PHE A 73 4.01 -2.66 -14.20
N ARG A 74 3.95 -3.52 -15.21
CA ARG A 74 4.75 -3.48 -16.43
C ARG A 74 3.94 -2.95 -17.60
N ASP A 75 4.61 -2.71 -18.72
CA ASP A 75 3.96 -2.21 -19.93
C ASP A 75 2.96 -3.20 -20.56
N ASP A 76 3.06 -4.49 -20.22
CA ASP A 76 2.12 -5.57 -20.59
C ASP A 76 1.27 -6.11 -19.44
N SER A 77 1.25 -5.44 -18.29
CA SER A 77 0.38 -5.84 -17.20
C SER A 77 -1.10 -5.74 -17.61
N PRO A 78 -1.93 -6.77 -17.31
CA PRO A 78 -3.37 -6.68 -17.51
C PRO A 78 -3.99 -5.54 -16.70
N LEU A 79 -4.83 -4.73 -17.33
CA LEU A 79 -5.61 -3.68 -16.67
C LEU A 79 -6.48 -4.23 -15.55
N GLU A 80 -7.02 -5.44 -15.72
CA GLU A 80 -7.74 -6.16 -14.66
C GLU A 80 -6.89 -6.32 -13.39
N ASP A 81 -5.61 -6.68 -13.52
CA ASP A 81 -4.73 -6.88 -12.37
C ASP A 81 -4.33 -5.56 -11.72
N VAL A 82 -4.06 -4.53 -12.53
CA VAL A 82 -3.79 -3.17 -12.00
C VAL A 82 -5.04 -2.62 -11.30
N ASN A 83 -6.22 -2.86 -11.86
CA ASN A 83 -7.48 -2.47 -11.26
C ASN A 83 -7.71 -3.20 -9.93
N LEU A 84 -7.44 -4.51 -9.89
CA LEU A 84 -7.53 -5.34 -8.70
C LEU A 84 -6.59 -4.84 -7.59
N LEU A 85 -5.36 -4.46 -7.93
CA LEU A 85 -4.44 -3.82 -6.98
C LEU A 85 -5.01 -2.52 -6.42
N CYS A 86 -5.50 -1.63 -7.30
CA CYS A 86 -6.05 -0.35 -6.88
C CYS A 86 -7.24 -0.54 -5.92
N ARG A 87 -8.15 -1.45 -6.25
CA ARG A 87 -9.30 -1.81 -5.40
C ARG A 87 -8.86 -2.42 -4.07
N ALA A 88 -7.89 -3.34 -4.08
CA ALA A 88 -7.39 -3.98 -2.88
C ALA A 88 -6.75 -2.98 -1.92
N VAL A 89 -5.92 -2.07 -2.43
CA VAL A 89 -5.30 -1.01 -1.63
C VAL A 89 -6.35 -0.03 -1.13
N ASP A 90 -7.30 0.41 -1.96
CA ASP A 90 -8.41 1.27 -1.54
C ASP A 90 -9.22 0.65 -0.39
N ALA A 91 -9.63 -0.60 -0.56
CA ALA A 91 -10.44 -1.30 0.43
C ALA A 91 -9.65 -1.53 1.74
N ALA A 92 -8.39 -1.95 1.66
CA ALA A 92 -7.54 -2.16 2.82
C ALA A 92 -7.26 -0.84 3.58
N SER A 93 -7.05 0.27 2.85
CA SER A 93 -6.78 1.59 3.44
C SER A 93 -7.88 2.12 4.36
N ARG A 94 -9.11 1.62 4.22
CA ARG A 94 -10.23 2.00 5.11
C ARG A 94 -10.01 1.53 6.55
N SER A 95 -9.29 0.42 6.75
CA SER A 95 -8.97 -0.14 8.06
C SER A 95 -7.49 0.00 8.44
N ASP A 96 -6.61 0.05 7.44
CA ASP A 96 -5.17 0.17 7.60
C ASP A 96 -4.63 1.35 6.78
N PRO A 97 -4.48 2.55 7.36
CA PRO A 97 -4.04 3.73 6.62
C PRO A 97 -2.63 3.58 6.00
N HIS A 98 -1.86 2.57 6.43
CA HIS A 98 -0.51 2.29 5.95
C HIS A 98 -0.47 1.19 4.88
N ALA A 99 -1.62 0.72 4.39
CA ALA A 99 -1.68 -0.43 3.47
C ALA A 99 -0.79 -0.27 2.22
N ALA A 100 -0.80 0.91 1.59
CA ALA A 100 0.03 1.18 0.41
C ALA A 100 1.54 1.13 0.74
N ASP A 101 1.95 1.75 1.85
CA ASP A 101 3.36 1.80 2.27
C ASP A 101 3.86 0.41 2.67
N LYS A 102 3.00 -0.40 3.29
CA LYS A 102 3.27 -1.81 3.63
C LYS A 102 3.43 -2.67 2.38
N VAL A 103 2.55 -2.49 1.39
CA VAL A 103 2.67 -3.18 0.11
C VAL A 103 3.96 -2.77 -0.60
N ALA A 104 4.32 -1.48 -0.55
CA ALA A 104 5.56 -0.99 -1.16
C ALA A 104 6.82 -1.57 -0.49
N ALA A 105 6.87 -1.56 0.84
CA ALA A 105 7.96 -2.15 1.61
C ALA A 105 8.11 -3.65 1.33
N TRP A 106 6.98 -4.37 1.27
CA TRP A 106 6.98 -5.79 0.93
C TRP A 106 7.45 -6.02 -0.51
N ALA A 107 6.95 -5.24 -1.46
CA ALA A 107 7.34 -5.32 -2.88
C ALA A 107 8.85 -5.13 -3.06
N GLU A 108 9.43 -4.12 -2.42
CA GLU A 108 10.86 -3.85 -2.50
C GLU A 108 11.69 -4.94 -1.82
N CYS A 109 11.29 -5.40 -0.64
CA CYS A 109 12.00 -6.45 0.09
C CYS A 109 12.02 -7.80 -0.65
N TRP A 110 10.94 -8.13 -1.36
CA TRP A 110 10.79 -9.41 -2.08
C TRP A 110 11.02 -9.29 -3.59
N GLU A 111 11.38 -8.10 -4.09
CA GLU A 111 11.59 -7.79 -5.51
C GLU A 111 10.40 -8.16 -6.40
N VAL A 112 9.17 -7.84 -5.96
CA VAL A 112 7.93 -8.18 -6.66
C VAL A 112 7.25 -6.93 -7.22
N ASP A 113 6.99 -6.93 -8.53
CA ASP A 113 6.28 -5.87 -9.26
C ASP A 113 4.96 -6.34 -9.90
N ASP A 114 4.53 -7.57 -9.62
CA ASP A 114 3.29 -8.14 -10.17
C ASP A 114 2.05 -7.57 -9.43
N PRO A 115 1.16 -6.83 -10.11
CA PRO A 115 0.04 -6.16 -9.47
C PRO A 115 -0.93 -7.13 -8.78
N ARG A 116 -1.11 -8.35 -9.32
CA ARG A 116 -2.00 -9.35 -8.73
C ARG A 116 -1.41 -9.92 -7.44
N VAL A 117 -0.09 -10.15 -7.40
CA VAL A 117 0.59 -10.56 -6.16
C VAL A 117 0.50 -9.44 -5.12
N LEU A 118 0.75 -8.19 -5.51
CA LEU A 118 0.67 -7.03 -4.63
C LEU A 118 -0.74 -6.77 -4.11
N ALA A 119 -1.79 -7.05 -4.89
CA ALA A 119 -3.17 -7.01 -4.42
C ALA A 119 -3.39 -8.03 -3.28
N GLY A 120 -2.81 -9.23 -3.41
CA GLY A 120 -2.82 -10.25 -2.36
C GLY A 120 -2.05 -9.86 -1.09
N VAL A 121 -1.08 -8.95 -1.19
CA VAL A 121 -0.40 -8.35 -0.02
C VAL A 121 -1.30 -7.28 0.59
N ALA A 122 -1.93 -6.44 -0.23
CA ALA A 122 -2.81 -5.36 0.24
C ALA A 122 -3.96 -5.88 1.10
N VAL A 123 -4.62 -6.96 0.67
CA VAL A 123 -5.72 -7.58 1.45
C VAL A 123 -5.27 -8.20 2.77
N ARG A 124 -3.96 -8.47 2.93
CA ARG A 124 -3.31 -8.99 4.15
C ARG A 124 -2.44 -7.94 4.84
N SER A 125 -2.60 -6.65 4.52
CA SER A 125 -1.77 -5.57 5.08
C SER A 125 -1.76 -5.51 6.61
N ALA A 126 -2.83 -5.97 7.26
CA ALA A 126 -2.91 -6.10 8.72
C ALA A 126 -1.85 -7.05 9.32
N ASP A 127 -1.37 -8.03 8.55
CA ASP A 127 -0.34 -8.98 8.97
C ASP A 127 1.08 -8.38 8.88
N ILE A 128 1.23 -7.22 8.24
CA ILE A 128 2.51 -6.51 8.15
C ILE A 128 2.61 -5.54 9.34
N PRO A 129 3.60 -5.72 10.24
CA PRO A 129 3.74 -4.86 11.40
C PRO A 129 4.21 -3.45 11.02
N ILE A 130 3.73 -2.46 11.79
CA ILE A 130 4.25 -1.09 11.75
C ILE A 130 4.80 -0.71 13.12
N HIS A 131 6.05 -0.27 13.13
CA HIS A 131 6.72 0.26 14.31
C HIS A 131 6.41 1.74 14.44
N ARG A 132 5.86 2.14 15.59
CA ARG A 132 5.52 3.55 15.81
C ARG A 132 6.79 4.37 16.03
N TYR A 133 6.80 5.56 15.44
CA TYR A 133 7.79 6.55 15.82
C TYR A 133 7.68 6.89 17.31
N SER A 134 8.83 7.02 17.96
CA SER A 134 8.95 7.34 19.37
C SER A 134 9.50 8.74 19.53
N ARG A 135 8.64 9.69 19.91
CA ARG A 135 9.09 11.06 20.18
C ARG A 135 10.09 11.09 21.33
N PRO A 136 11.29 11.69 21.14
CA PRO A 136 12.28 11.82 22.20
C PRO A 136 11.76 12.53 23.45
N ARG A 137 12.25 12.15 24.63
CA ARG A 137 11.79 12.75 25.89
C ARG A 137 12.24 14.20 26.00
N GLY A 138 11.27 15.11 25.93
CA GLY A 138 11.49 16.55 26.06
C GLY A 138 11.65 17.30 24.74
N MET A 139 11.45 16.62 23.61
CA MET A 139 11.09 17.26 22.35
C MET A 139 9.65 17.77 22.44
N ASP A 140 9.39 19.01 22.04
CA ASP A 140 8.04 19.57 22.06
C ASP A 140 7.17 19.05 20.91
N ASP A 141 5.85 19.26 21.03
CA ASP A 141 4.85 18.77 20.07
C ASP A 141 4.96 19.46 18.70
N LEU A 142 5.35 20.73 18.67
CA LEU A 142 5.44 21.51 17.44
C LEU A 142 6.66 21.06 16.63
N GLN A 143 7.81 20.90 17.29
CA GLN A 143 9.01 20.35 16.68
C GLN A 143 8.75 18.95 16.14
N TRP A 144 8.12 18.07 16.94
CA TRP A 144 7.79 16.71 16.52
C TRP A 144 6.91 16.66 15.28
N ARG A 145 5.83 17.45 15.25
CA ARG A 145 4.91 17.50 14.10
C ARG A 145 5.54 18.13 12.86
N GLY A 146 6.54 18.99 13.05
CA GLY A 146 7.31 19.61 11.97
C GLY A 146 8.30 18.67 11.29
N LEU A 147 8.58 17.49 11.86
CA LEU A 147 9.41 16.48 11.23
C LEU A 147 8.59 15.68 10.21
N ASP A 148 9.18 15.49 9.03
CA ASP A 148 8.73 14.50 8.06
C ASP A 148 8.95 13.06 8.59
N PRO A 149 8.41 12.02 7.94
CA PRO A 149 8.56 10.64 8.40
C PRO A 149 10.02 10.21 8.62
N LEU A 150 10.93 10.60 7.73
CA LEU A 150 12.36 10.27 7.86
C LEU A 150 13.01 10.99 9.06
N GLY A 151 12.66 12.25 9.31
CA GLY A 151 13.05 12.99 10.50
C GLY A 151 12.49 12.40 11.78
N ARG A 152 11.23 11.93 11.78
CA ARG A 152 10.63 11.22 12.93
C ARG A 152 11.35 9.89 13.21
N LEU A 153 11.75 9.16 12.17
CA LEU A 153 12.59 7.97 12.31
C LEU A 153 13.91 8.33 12.98
N GLY A 154 14.63 9.31 12.45
CA GLY A 154 15.93 9.72 13.00
C GLY A 154 15.85 10.25 14.43
N ALA A 155 14.81 11.02 14.75
CA ALA A 155 14.54 11.45 16.11
C ALA A 155 14.31 10.24 17.03
N SER A 156 13.49 9.27 16.62
CA SER A 156 13.24 8.03 17.36
C SER A 156 14.53 7.24 17.62
N MET A 157 15.34 7.01 16.58
CA MET A 157 16.62 6.33 16.67
C MET A 157 17.61 7.09 17.58
N SER A 158 17.58 8.43 17.54
CA SER A 158 18.46 9.25 18.38
C SER A 158 18.13 9.12 19.88
N GLU A 159 16.86 8.94 20.24
CA GLU A 159 16.45 8.64 21.61
C GLU A 159 16.86 7.22 22.00
N GLU A 160 16.56 6.22 21.16
CA GLU A 160 16.89 4.81 21.38
C GLU A 160 18.39 4.60 21.59
N ARG A 161 19.22 5.27 20.79
CA ARG A 161 20.69 5.21 20.85
C ARG A 161 21.29 6.18 21.89
N GLY A 162 20.46 6.90 22.66
CA GLY A 162 20.89 7.81 23.73
C GLY A 162 21.57 9.11 23.25
N LEU A 163 21.52 9.41 21.95
CA LEU A 163 22.10 10.61 21.34
C LEU A 163 21.28 11.87 21.65
N TYR A 164 19.95 11.77 21.69
CA TYR A 164 19.07 12.93 21.83
C TYR A 164 19.36 13.76 23.09
N GLY A 165 19.60 13.09 24.23
CA GLY A 165 19.96 13.76 25.48
C GLY A 165 21.24 14.59 25.38
N ALA A 166 22.25 14.09 24.66
CA ALA A 166 23.49 14.82 24.40
C ALA A 166 23.24 16.05 23.52
N LEU A 167 22.49 15.89 22.42
CA LEU A 167 22.12 17.00 21.52
C LEU A 167 21.37 18.11 22.27
N ARG A 168 20.44 17.72 23.14
CA ARG A 168 19.67 18.66 23.96
C ARG A 168 20.55 19.38 24.97
N SER A 169 21.42 18.65 25.67
CA SER A 169 22.35 19.25 26.64
C SER A 169 23.35 20.21 25.99
N GLY A 170 23.74 19.95 24.73
CA GLY A 170 24.58 20.81 23.93
C GLY A 170 23.85 21.98 23.27
N GLY A 171 22.52 22.09 23.40
CA GLY A 171 21.73 23.17 22.80
C GLY A 171 21.62 23.11 21.27
N VAL A 172 21.78 21.93 20.67
CA VAL A 172 21.78 21.74 19.20
C VAL A 172 20.66 20.83 18.69
N ALA A 173 19.83 20.28 19.58
CA ALA A 173 18.72 19.39 19.22
C ALA A 173 17.75 20.03 18.21
N ASP A 174 17.48 21.33 18.33
CA ASP A 174 16.51 22.03 17.49
C ASP A 174 17.02 22.25 16.05
N SER A 175 18.33 22.24 15.86
CA SER A 175 18.99 22.42 14.56
C SER A 175 19.60 21.12 14.03
N PHE A 176 19.37 19.99 14.71
CA PHE A 176 19.96 18.72 14.33
C PHE A 176 19.24 18.13 13.11
N ASP A 177 20.00 17.65 12.13
CA ASP A 177 19.46 16.99 10.95
C ASP A 177 19.07 15.54 11.28
N TYR A 178 17.86 15.36 11.79
CA TYR A 178 17.32 14.04 12.10
C TYR A 178 17.14 13.16 10.86
N ALA A 179 16.76 13.73 9.72
CA ALA A 179 16.56 12.96 8.50
C ALA A 179 17.90 12.42 7.96
N GLY A 180 18.94 13.27 7.92
CA GLY A 180 20.30 12.87 7.58
C GLY A 180 20.86 11.84 8.57
N TYR A 181 20.57 12.00 9.87
CA TYR A 181 20.93 11.00 10.87
C TYR A 181 20.23 9.65 10.62
N ALA A 182 18.93 9.63 10.30
CA ALA A 182 18.21 8.40 9.98
C ALA A 182 18.84 7.67 8.79
N TYR A 183 19.20 8.41 7.74
CA TYR A 183 19.85 7.85 6.56
C TYR A 183 21.16 7.12 6.91
N ALA A 184 22.06 7.81 7.64
CA ALA A 184 23.32 7.21 8.08
C ALA A 184 23.10 6.07 9.08
N ALA A 185 22.17 6.24 10.03
CA ALA A 185 21.91 5.26 11.06
C ALA A 185 21.34 3.95 10.51
N ARG A 186 20.60 3.99 9.39
CA ARG A 186 20.08 2.82 8.68
C ARG A 186 21.17 2.04 7.94
N GLU A 187 22.15 2.72 7.34
CA GLU A 187 23.31 2.05 6.72
C GLU A 187 24.11 1.24 7.76
N ASP A 188 24.16 1.72 9.02
CA ASP A 188 24.83 1.03 10.13
C ASP A 188 23.97 -0.09 10.78
N ASP A 189 22.65 -0.13 10.57
CA ASP A 189 21.73 -0.99 11.32
C ASP A 189 21.54 -2.39 10.72
N ASP A 190 22.16 -2.71 9.57
CA ASP A 190 21.97 -3.93 8.77
C ASP A 190 20.49 -4.25 8.39
N ARG A 191 19.54 -3.41 8.80
CA ARG A 191 18.09 -3.54 8.60
C ARG A 191 17.59 -2.50 7.62
N GLN A 192 16.83 -2.93 6.62
CA GLN A 192 16.06 -2.02 5.79
C GLN A 192 14.81 -1.54 6.51
N MET A 193 14.52 -0.24 6.40
CA MET A 193 13.40 0.40 7.07
C MET A 193 12.61 1.29 6.12
N TRP A 194 11.31 1.09 5.96
CA TRP A 194 10.47 1.94 5.12
C TRP A 194 9.63 2.87 5.99
N CYS A 195 9.68 4.17 5.69
CA CYS A 195 8.90 5.16 6.43
C CYS A 195 7.47 5.22 5.92
N SER A 196 6.54 5.44 6.84
CA SER A 196 5.13 5.76 6.61
C SER A 196 4.76 6.95 7.52
N ASP A 197 3.57 7.52 7.38
CA ASP A 197 3.22 8.78 8.06
C ASP A 197 3.32 8.70 9.60
N ASP A 198 2.90 7.58 10.19
CA ASP A 198 2.83 7.38 11.65
C ASP A 198 3.76 6.27 12.18
N GLY A 199 4.61 5.71 11.33
CA GLY A 199 5.54 4.66 11.73
C GLY A 199 6.45 4.19 10.61
N TYR A 200 7.14 3.08 10.84
CA TYR A 200 8.06 2.49 9.87
C TYR A 200 7.95 0.98 9.88
N ILE A 201 8.27 0.37 8.73
CA ILE A 201 8.29 -1.07 8.50
C ILE A 201 9.74 -1.52 8.48
N VAL A 202 10.04 -2.70 9.03
CA VAL A 202 11.39 -3.26 9.10
C VAL A 202 11.41 -4.58 8.32
N ASP A 203 12.42 -4.79 7.50
CA ASP A 203 12.59 -5.98 6.65
C ASP A 203 12.52 -7.30 7.42
N ALA A 204 13.19 -7.39 8.57
CA ALA A 204 13.25 -8.58 9.40
C ALA A 204 11.88 -9.05 9.90
N ASP A 205 10.88 -8.15 9.90
CA ASP A 205 9.52 -8.43 10.37
C ASP A 205 8.54 -8.63 9.20
N LEU A 206 8.99 -8.52 7.94
CA LEU A 206 8.13 -8.72 6.78
C LEU A 206 7.78 -10.22 6.62
N PRO A 207 6.49 -10.58 6.64
CA PRO A 207 6.09 -11.96 6.48
C PRO A 207 6.29 -12.42 5.02
N ASN A 208 6.68 -13.68 4.84
CA ASN A 208 6.58 -14.32 3.53
C ASN A 208 5.09 -14.54 3.21
N MET A 209 4.60 -13.87 2.16
CA MET A 209 3.20 -13.88 1.76
C MET A 209 3.03 -14.60 0.43
N PRO A 210 2.74 -15.92 0.40
CA PRO A 210 2.53 -16.62 -0.85
C PRO A 210 1.33 -16.05 -1.62
N PRO A 211 1.33 -16.12 -2.97
CA PRO A 211 0.22 -15.66 -3.79
C PRO A 211 -1.09 -16.38 -3.44
N LEU A 212 -2.18 -15.62 -3.46
CA LEU A 212 -3.52 -16.18 -3.32
C LEU A 212 -3.97 -16.80 -4.65
N SER A 213 -4.88 -17.78 -4.59
CA SER A 213 -5.57 -18.23 -5.80
C SER A 213 -6.41 -17.10 -6.37
N ALA A 214 -6.64 -17.09 -7.69
CA ALA A 214 -7.41 -16.03 -8.35
C ALA A 214 -8.76 -15.77 -7.65
N ARG A 215 -9.53 -16.85 -7.41
CA ARG A 215 -10.80 -16.77 -6.71
C ARG A 215 -10.66 -16.32 -5.25
N GLY A 216 -9.65 -16.82 -4.54
CA GLY A 216 -9.42 -16.42 -3.15
C GLY A 216 -9.06 -14.94 -3.01
N LEU A 217 -8.35 -14.38 -3.99
CA LEU A 217 -8.02 -12.96 -4.04
C LEU A 217 -9.26 -12.10 -4.31
N GLU A 218 -10.05 -12.47 -5.32
CA GLU A 218 -11.30 -11.76 -5.64
C GLU A 218 -12.28 -11.75 -4.46
N ASP A 219 -12.48 -12.91 -3.82
CA ASP A 219 -13.33 -13.05 -2.65
C ASP A 219 -12.82 -12.18 -1.47
N ALA A 220 -11.50 -12.11 -1.27
CA ALA A 220 -10.89 -11.28 -0.23
C ALA A 220 -11.06 -9.77 -0.48
N VAL A 221 -10.86 -9.32 -1.73
CA VAL A 221 -11.07 -7.91 -2.10
C VAL A 221 -12.55 -7.53 -1.92
N ALA A 222 -13.47 -8.35 -2.42
CA ALA A 222 -14.90 -8.11 -2.29
C ALA A 222 -15.36 -8.04 -0.82
N ALA A 223 -14.79 -8.88 0.04
CA ALA A 223 -15.07 -8.85 1.46
C ALA A 223 -14.60 -7.53 2.12
N LEU A 224 -13.40 -7.05 1.80
CA LEU A 224 -12.93 -5.75 2.30
C LEU A 224 -13.78 -4.58 1.79
N GLU A 225 -14.16 -4.60 0.52
CA GLU A 225 -14.99 -3.54 -0.08
C GLU A 225 -16.37 -3.44 0.58
N THR A 226 -16.95 -4.58 0.96
CA THR A 226 -18.27 -4.66 1.60
C THR A 226 -18.20 -4.54 3.13
N GLY A 227 -17.00 -4.54 3.71
CA GLY A 227 -16.80 -4.60 5.16
C GLY A 227 -17.23 -5.93 5.79
N ALA A 228 -17.39 -6.98 4.97
CA ALA A 228 -17.68 -8.32 5.46
C ALA A 228 -16.39 -8.95 6.00
N THR A 229 -16.42 -9.49 7.22
CA THR A 229 -15.33 -10.35 7.70
C THR A 229 -15.19 -11.54 6.78
N VAL A 230 -14.03 -11.69 6.12
CA VAL A 230 -13.65 -12.93 5.44
C VAL A 230 -13.64 -14.02 6.50
N MET A 231 -14.63 -14.90 6.47
CA MET A 231 -14.63 -16.06 7.37
C MET A 231 -13.50 -16.98 6.94
N ASP A 232 -12.53 -17.20 7.83
CA ASP A 232 -11.51 -18.22 7.64
C ASP A 232 -12.20 -19.61 7.61
N PRO A 233 -12.13 -20.35 6.48
CA PRO A 233 -12.68 -21.69 6.42
C PRO A 233 -11.94 -22.70 7.32
N ALA A 234 -10.78 -22.35 7.88
CA ALA A 234 -10.04 -23.16 8.84
C ALA A 234 -10.38 -22.88 10.31
N ASP A 235 -11.26 -21.92 10.61
CA ASP A 235 -11.65 -21.60 11.99
C ASP A 235 -12.53 -22.73 12.59
N PRO A 236 -12.09 -23.41 13.67
CA PRO A 236 -12.84 -24.50 14.30
C PRO A 236 -14.20 -24.07 14.86
N THR A 237 -14.43 -22.77 15.05
CA THR A 237 -15.72 -22.22 15.47
C THR A 237 -16.79 -22.32 14.36
N ASN A 238 -16.36 -22.38 13.08
CA ASN A 238 -17.26 -22.50 11.91
C ASN A 238 -17.72 -23.94 11.63
N MET A 239 -16.97 -24.96 12.10
CA MET A 239 -17.44 -26.36 12.04
C MET A 239 -18.60 -26.65 13.01
N ALA A 240 -18.75 -25.86 14.07
CA ALA A 240 -19.85 -26.01 15.02
C ALA A 240 -21.18 -25.46 14.46
N VAL A 241 -21.14 -24.41 13.63
CA VAL A 241 -22.33 -23.80 13.03
C VAL A 241 -22.94 -24.72 11.96
N THR A 242 -22.11 -25.35 11.12
CA THR A 242 -22.57 -26.30 10.09
C THR A 242 -23.14 -27.60 10.68
N ALA A 243 -22.63 -28.07 11.83
CA ALA A 243 -23.19 -29.21 12.54
C ALA A 243 -24.54 -28.89 13.22
N ALA A 244 -24.73 -27.65 13.71
CA ALA A 244 -25.99 -27.22 14.33
C ALA A 244 -27.12 -27.04 13.30
N GLU A 245 -26.82 -26.63 12.07
CA GLU A 245 -27.81 -26.52 10.99
C GLU A 245 -28.19 -27.87 10.38
N SER A 246 -27.28 -28.85 10.39
CA SER A 246 -27.52 -30.21 9.91
C SER A 246 -28.34 -31.08 10.89
N GLY A 247 -28.45 -30.66 12.16
CA GLY A 247 -29.16 -31.40 13.21
C GLY A 247 -30.64 -31.07 13.36
N ARG A 248 -31.21 -30.20 12.53
CA ARG A 248 -32.61 -29.73 12.65
C ARG A 248 -33.58 -30.34 11.65
N ALA A 249 -33.32 -31.59 11.25
CA ALA A 249 -34.29 -32.45 10.60
C ALA A 249 -34.19 -33.86 11.22
N LEU A 250 -35.01 -34.12 12.24
CA LEU A 250 -35.70 -35.37 12.54
C LEU A 250 -36.76 -35.12 13.62
#